data_AF-A0A2M7WB04-F1
#
_entry.id   AF-A0A2M7WB04-F1
#
_cell.length_a   1.000
_cell.length_b   1.000
_cell.length_c   1.000
_cell.angle_alpha   90.00
_cell.angle_beta   90.00
_cell.angle_gamma   90.00
#
_symmetry.space_group_name_H-M   'P 1'
#
loop_
_entity.id
_entity.type
_entity.pdbx_description
1 polymer ?
#
loop_
_entity_poly.entity_id
_entity_poly.type
_entity_poly.pdbx_seq_one_letter_code
_entity_poly.pdbx_strand_id
1 'polypeptide(L)'
;MNKAGIAAVVGLMLAGCAGQVPPDNVFPINGMVVTLSPEEMQELRDAWVDESLTAHPLVTALEIADVRWTLDFIALRESKRKPQPCRTLNFEGIEHTPEGITDMRGQHPPAGRFDEFWRLNACGVERGYRVFNPQSTMELAIDEAPLQGATRNP
;
A
#
# COMPACT_ATOMS: atom_id res chain seq x y z
N MET A 1 -19.58 -52.30 34.54
CA MET A 1 -20.14 -51.08 33.90
C MET A 1 -19.90 -49.92 34.84
N ASN A 2 -19.10 -48.94 34.47
CA ASN A 2 -19.13 -47.55 34.96
C ASN A 2 -18.20 -46.72 34.06
N LYS A 3 -18.80 -45.76 33.34
CA LYS A 3 -18.12 -44.84 32.42
C LYS A 3 -17.58 -43.67 33.24
N ALA A 4 -16.27 -43.43 33.21
CA ALA A 4 -15.68 -42.17 33.68
C ALA A 4 -15.64 -41.21 32.48
N GLY A 5 -16.41 -40.12 32.55
CA GLY A 5 -16.43 -39.07 31.55
C GLY A 5 -15.21 -38.16 31.70
N ILE A 6 -14.45 -37.99 30.62
CA ILE A 6 -13.38 -37.01 30.52
C ILE A 6 -14.02 -35.72 29.99
N ALA A 7 -14.13 -34.71 30.84
CA ALA A 7 -14.49 -33.35 30.43
C ALA A 7 -13.25 -32.69 29.82
N ALA A 8 -13.22 -32.59 28.48
CA ALA A 8 -12.20 -31.83 27.77
C ALA A 8 -12.54 -30.34 27.88
N VAL A 9 -11.77 -29.61 28.69
CA VAL A 9 -11.76 -28.14 28.69
C VAL A 9 -11.06 -27.69 27.41
N VAL A 10 -11.85 -27.33 26.41
CA VAL A 10 -11.37 -26.67 25.19
C VAL A 10 -11.01 -25.23 25.57
N GLY A 11 -9.72 -25.01 25.87
CA GLY A 11 -9.17 -23.67 26.02
C GLY A 11 -9.23 -22.94 24.68
N LEU A 12 -10.08 -21.91 24.60
CA LEU A 12 -10.04 -20.93 23.52
C LEU A 12 -8.68 -20.23 23.57
N MET A 13 -7.77 -20.59 22.66
CA MET A 13 -6.64 -19.73 22.32
C MET A 13 -7.20 -18.55 21.53
N LEU A 14 -7.39 -17.42 22.22
CA LEU A 14 -7.52 -16.12 21.57
C LEU A 14 -6.15 -15.78 20.98
N ALA A 15 -5.92 -16.20 19.74
CA ALA A 15 -4.82 -15.68 18.93
C ALA A 15 -5.11 -14.19 18.68
N GLY A 16 -4.51 -13.34 19.50
CA GLY A 16 -4.40 -11.92 19.19
C GLY A 16 -3.52 -11.80 17.94
N CYS A 17 -4.13 -11.48 16.80
CA CYS A 17 -3.40 -11.01 15.64
C CYS A 17 -2.82 -9.64 15.99
N ALA A 18 -1.65 -9.62 16.65
CA ALA A 18 -0.81 -8.45 16.64
C ALA A 18 -0.40 -8.25 15.18
N GLY A 19 -0.87 -7.16 14.56
CA GLY A 19 -0.57 -6.79 13.18
C GLY A 19 0.94 -6.75 13.00
N GLN A 20 1.49 -7.82 12.46
CA GLN A 20 2.90 -7.94 12.17
C GLN A 20 3.13 -7.12 10.91
N VAL A 21 4.03 -6.14 10.98
CA VAL A 21 4.46 -5.38 9.81
C VAL A 21 4.81 -6.40 8.71
N PRO A 22 4.17 -6.31 7.53
CA PRO A 22 4.45 -7.25 6.46
C PRO A 22 5.96 -7.28 6.18
N PRO A 23 6.54 -8.45 5.91
CA PRO A 23 7.93 -8.51 5.44
C PRO A 23 8.13 -7.55 4.25
N ASP A 24 9.33 -6.99 4.14
CA ASP A 24 9.69 -5.96 3.16
C ASP A 24 9.54 -6.40 1.69
N ASN A 25 9.37 -7.70 1.47
CA ASN A 25 9.19 -8.33 0.16
C ASN A 25 7.80 -8.96 -0.05
N VAL A 26 6.82 -8.67 0.83
CA VAL A 26 5.46 -9.23 0.77
C VAL A 26 4.43 -8.11 0.56
N PHE A 27 3.65 -8.22 -0.52
CA PHE A 27 2.74 -7.17 -0.98
C PHE A 27 1.32 -7.69 -1.21
N PRO A 28 0.30 -7.12 -0.55
CA PRO A 28 -1.11 -7.47 -0.80
C PRO A 28 -1.69 -6.68 -1.99
N ILE A 29 -1.65 -7.23 -3.20
CA ILE A 29 -2.12 -6.56 -4.43
C ILE A 29 -3.40 -7.22 -4.94
N ASN A 30 -4.49 -6.44 -5.04
CA ASN A 30 -5.79 -6.89 -5.55
C ASN A 30 -6.31 -8.17 -4.87
N GLY A 31 -6.11 -8.30 -3.57
CA GLY A 31 -6.52 -9.48 -2.78
C GLY A 31 -5.60 -10.70 -2.90
N MET A 32 -4.48 -10.60 -3.64
CA MET A 32 -3.44 -11.63 -3.71
C MET A 32 -2.21 -11.19 -2.92
N VAL A 33 -1.59 -12.12 -2.19
CA VAL A 33 -0.29 -11.90 -1.57
C VAL A 33 0.79 -12.23 -2.59
N VAL A 34 1.64 -11.25 -2.88
CA VAL A 34 2.77 -11.37 -3.80
C VAL A 34 4.04 -11.31 -2.97
N THR A 35 4.85 -12.36 -3.04
CA THR A 35 6.17 -12.40 -2.41
C THR A 35 7.23 -12.31 -3.49
N LEU A 36 8.16 -11.37 -3.36
CA LEU A 36 9.27 -11.18 -4.29
C LEU A 36 10.57 -11.78 -3.74
N SER A 37 11.39 -12.35 -4.61
CA SER A 37 12.76 -12.73 -4.30
C SER A 37 13.64 -11.48 -4.09
N PRO A 38 14.82 -11.61 -3.46
CA PRO A 38 15.77 -10.50 -3.36
C PRO A 38 16.14 -9.89 -4.72
N GLU A 39 16.28 -10.73 -5.75
CA GLU A 39 16.57 -10.30 -7.12
C GLU A 39 15.39 -9.53 -7.72
N GLU A 40 14.17 -10.04 -7.58
CA GLU A 40 12.95 -9.35 -8.04
C GLU A 40 12.73 -8.02 -7.32
N MET A 41 13.04 -7.96 -6.01
CA MET A 41 13.02 -6.72 -5.23
C MET A 41 14.05 -5.71 -5.74
N GLN A 42 15.25 -6.17 -6.07
CA GLN A 42 16.28 -5.29 -6.63
C GLN A 42 15.88 -4.77 -8.00
N GLU A 43 15.40 -5.64 -8.90
CA GLU A 43 14.90 -5.24 -10.22
C GLU A 43 13.73 -4.24 -10.13
N LEU A 44 12.82 -4.44 -9.17
CA LEU A 44 11.74 -3.50 -8.90
C LEU A 44 12.28 -2.12 -8.48
N ARG A 45 13.31 -2.11 -7.63
CA ARG A 45 13.92 -0.88 -7.10
C ARG A 45 14.77 -0.14 -8.11
N ASP A 46 15.45 -0.88 -8.99
CA ASP A 46 16.19 -0.30 -10.10
C ASP A 46 15.24 0.35 -11.15
N ALA A 47 13.98 -0.06 -11.14
CA ALA A 47 12.95 0.41 -12.07
C ALA A 47 12.22 1.68 -11.60
N TRP A 48 12.48 2.19 -10.40
CA TRP A 48 12.01 3.51 -10.00
C TRP A 48 13.18 4.46 -9.81
N VAL A 49 13.06 5.67 -10.36
CA VAL A 49 14.21 6.56 -10.54
C VAL A 49 14.39 7.36 -9.25
N ASP A 50 15.48 7.09 -8.54
CA ASP A 50 15.91 7.84 -7.34
C ASP A 50 16.08 9.35 -7.62
N GLU A 51 16.37 9.72 -8.88
CA GLU A 51 16.43 11.12 -9.31
C GLU A 51 15.12 11.88 -9.03
N SER A 52 13.96 11.22 -9.03
CA SER A 52 12.68 11.85 -8.68
C SER A 52 12.62 12.29 -7.22
N LEU A 53 13.20 11.52 -6.31
CA LEU A 53 13.34 11.88 -4.90
C LEU A 53 14.37 12.99 -4.70
N THR A 54 15.37 13.10 -5.59
CA THR A 54 16.30 14.24 -5.56
C THR A 54 15.70 15.53 -6.13
N ALA A 55 14.82 15.44 -7.13
CA ALA A 55 14.15 16.59 -7.73
C ALA A 55 12.99 17.12 -6.87
N HIS A 56 12.24 16.21 -6.26
CA HIS A 56 11.15 16.51 -5.33
C HIS A 56 11.39 15.71 -4.05
N PRO A 57 12.08 16.28 -3.04
CA PRO A 57 12.32 15.58 -1.79
C PRO A 57 10.98 15.17 -1.17
N LEU A 58 10.84 13.88 -0.89
CA LEU A 58 9.67 13.33 -0.23
C LEU A 58 9.65 13.81 1.22
N VAL A 59 8.80 14.80 1.50
CA VAL A 59 8.55 15.32 2.85
C VAL A 59 7.25 14.70 3.36
N THR A 60 7.36 13.58 4.07
CA THR A 60 6.25 12.79 4.61
C THR A 60 6.43 12.55 6.10
N ALA A 61 5.33 12.29 6.81
CA ALA A 61 5.37 11.85 8.20
C ALA A 61 5.70 10.34 8.36
N LEU A 62 5.84 9.60 7.26
CA LEU A 62 6.24 8.19 7.29
C LEU A 62 7.73 8.02 7.62
N GLU A 63 8.02 6.92 8.32
CA GLU A 63 9.38 6.43 8.48
C GLU A 63 9.96 5.98 7.13
N ILE A 64 11.28 6.05 6.98
CA ILE A 64 11.98 5.71 5.72
C ILE A 64 11.63 4.30 5.23
N ALA A 65 11.44 3.35 6.14
CA ALA A 65 11.05 1.99 5.80
C ALA A 65 9.65 1.92 5.17
N ASP A 66 8.68 2.64 5.74
CA ASP A 66 7.30 2.69 5.25
C ASP A 66 7.21 3.43 3.91
N VAL A 67 8.01 4.48 3.75
CA VAL A 67 8.19 5.16 2.46
C VAL A 67 8.63 4.18 1.39
N ARG A 68 9.71 3.44 1.66
CA ARG A 68 10.29 2.52 0.68
C ARG A 68 9.30 1.41 0.33
N TRP A 69 8.64 0.85 1.35
CA TRP A 69 7.62 -0.17 1.13
C TRP A 69 6.44 0.35 0.30
N THR A 70 6.01 1.60 0.54
CA THR A 70 4.94 2.27 -0.22
C THR A 70 5.32 2.44 -1.69
N LEU A 71 6.54 2.89 -1.97
CA LEU A 71 7.03 3.05 -3.34
C LEU A 71 7.17 1.69 -4.04
N ASP A 72 7.71 0.68 -3.36
CA ASP A 72 7.82 -0.69 -3.89
C ASP A 72 6.41 -1.26 -4.20
N PHE A 73 5.45 -1.08 -3.29
CA PHE A 73 4.07 -1.49 -3.50
C PHE A 73 3.44 -0.82 -4.74
N ILE A 74 3.58 0.50 -4.87
CA ILE A 74 3.03 1.27 -5.99
C ILE A 74 3.69 0.84 -7.30
N ALA A 75 5.02 0.71 -7.34
CA ALA A 75 5.75 0.28 -8.51
C ALA A 75 5.30 -1.12 -8.97
N LEU A 76 5.16 -2.05 -8.04
CA LEU A 76 4.71 -3.42 -8.32
C LEU A 76 3.25 -3.45 -8.82
N ARG A 77 2.39 -2.60 -8.25
CA ARG A 77 1.01 -2.46 -8.71
C ARG A 77 0.96 -1.93 -10.13
N GLU A 78 1.72 -0.89 -10.46
CA GLU A 78 1.74 -0.29 -11.81
C GLU A 78 2.40 -1.21 -12.85
N SER A 79 3.43 -1.97 -12.47
CA SER A 79 4.07 -2.93 -13.37
C SER A 79 3.12 -4.03 -13.83
N LYS A 80 2.17 -4.43 -12.98
CA LYS A 80 1.14 -5.44 -13.28
C LYS A 80 -0.03 -4.93 -14.13
N ARG A 81 -0.18 -3.61 -14.34
CA ARG A 81 -1.30 -3.04 -15.11
C ARG A 81 -1.10 -3.03 -16.62
N LYS A 82 0.14 -2.99 -17.08
CA LYS A 82 0.47 -2.82 -18.50
C LYS A 82 1.02 -4.14 -19.08
N PRO A 83 0.78 -4.40 -20.39
CA PRO A 83 1.34 -5.58 -21.06
C PRO A 83 2.88 -5.55 -21.15
N GLN A 84 3.48 -4.36 -21.03
CA GLN A 84 4.90 -4.19 -20.79
C GLN A 84 5.11 -3.69 -19.35
N PRO A 85 6.01 -4.28 -18.57
CA PRO A 85 6.23 -3.88 -17.19
C PRO A 85 6.62 -2.40 -17.14
N CYS A 86 5.91 -1.64 -16.31
CA CYS A 86 6.26 -0.26 -16.07
C CYS A 86 7.63 -0.20 -15.36
N ARG A 87 8.58 0.54 -15.94
CA ARG A 87 9.95 0.68 -15.44
C ARG A 87 10.35 2.11 -15.09
N THR A 88 9.38 2.98 -14.88
CA THR A 88 9.64 4.32 -14.35
C THR A 88 8.52 4.69 -13.40
N LEU A 89 8.91 5.06 -12.19
CA LEU A 89 8.05 5.68 -11.19
C LEU A 89 8.77 6.91 -10.69
N ASN A 90 8.17 8.08 -10.90
CA ASN A 90 8.70 9.35 -10.41
C ASN A 90 7.74 9.89 -9.36
N PHE A 91 8.25 10.21 -8.19
CA PHE A 91 7.49 10.95 -7.19
C PHE A 91 7.36 12.42 -7.60
N GLU A 92 6.14 12.96 -7.65
CA GLU A 92 5.87 14.34 -8.06
C GLU A 92 5.50 15.25 -6.87
N GLY A 93 4.95 14.70 -5.79
CA GLY A 93 4.64 15.48 -4.58
C GLY A 93 3.57 14.88 -3.68
N ILE A 94 3.37 15.50 -2.53
CA ILE A 94 2.26 15.22 -1.61
C ILE A 94 1.27 16.38 -1.66
N GLU A 95 -0.02 16.06 -1.77
CA GLU A 95 -1.11 17.03 -1.73
C GLU A 95 -2.11 16.71 -0.63
N HIS A 96 -3.10 17.59 -0.50
CA HIS A 96 -4.25 17.37 0.36
C HIS A 96 -5.08 16.18 -0.14
N THR A 97 -5.43 15.27 0.77
CA THR A 97 -6.29 14.11 0.45
C THR A 97 -7.64 14.58 -0.08
N PRO A 98 -7.99 14.22 -1.33
CA PRO A 98 -9.32 14.51 -1.88
C PRO A 98 -10.44 13.92 -1.02
N GLU A 99 -11.54 14.68 -0.87
CA GLU A 99 -12.76 14.15 -0.26
C GLU A 99 -13.36 13.02 -1.11
N GLY A 100 -13.99 12.04 -0.45
CA GLY A 100 -14.75 10.99 -1.13
C GLY A 100 -13.90 9.90 -1.82
N ILE A 101 -12.62 9.77 -1.47
CA ILE A 101 -11.79 8.64 -1.94
C ILE A 101 -12.37 7.33 -1.43
N THR A 102 -12.70 6.41 -2.34
CA THR A 102 -13.17 5.08 -1.98
C THR A 102 -12.08 4.04 -2.17
N ASP A 103 -12.01 3.07 -1.27
CA ASP A 103 -11.21 1.86 -1.42
C ASP A 103 -11.71 1.00 -2.62
N MET A 104 -11.03 -0.12 -2.87
CA MET A 104 -11.44 -1.07 -3.92
C MET A 104 -12.84 -1.67 -3.72
N ARG A 105 -13.45 -1.51 -2.54
CA ARG A 105 -14.80 -1.98 -2.20
C ARG A 105 -15.84 -0.85 -2.30
N GLY A 106 -15.44 0.35 -2.72
CA GLY A 106 -16.32 1.51 -2.78
C GLY A 106 -16.60 2.15 -1.41
N GLN A 107 -15.84 1.80 -0.37
CA GLN A 107 -15.99 2.34 0.98
C GLN A 107 -15.08 3.54 1.19
N HIS A 108 -15.47 4.48 2.04
CA HIS A 108 -14.61 5.61 2.43
C HIS A 108 -13.97 5.30 3.80
N PRO A 109 -12.84 4.57 3.85
CA PRO A 109 -12.23 4.24 5.12
C PRO A 109 -11.73 5.52 5.80
N PRO A 110 -12.13 5.78 7.06
CA PRO A 110 -11.61 6.91 7.81
C PRO A 110 -10.13 6.68 8.10
N ALA A 111 -9.33 7.72 7.88
CA ALA A 111 -7.94 7.69 8.29
C ALA A 111 -7.79 7.95 9.80
N GLY A 112 -6.72 7.40 10.36
CA GLY A 112 -6.34 7.55 11.74
C GLY A 112 -5.44 8.75 11.94
N ARG A 113 -4.14 8.50 12.14
CA ARG A 113 -3.14 9.52 12.47
C ARG A 113 -2.41 10.08 11.25
N PHE A 114 -2.51 9.37 10.14
CA PHE A 114 -1.76 9.61 8.92
C PHE A 114 -2.70 9.46 7.72
N ASP A 115 -2.73 10.49 6.87
CA ASP A 115 -3.52 10.54 5.63
C ASP A 115 -2.83 11.52 4.67
N GLU A 116 -2.18 10.99 3.65
CA GLU A 116 -1.47 11.76 2.64
C GLU A 116 -1.90 11.32 1.24
N PHE A 117 -1.96 12.27 0.30
CA PHE A 117 -2.20 11.95 -1.11
C PHE A 117 -0.94 12.18 -1.93
N TRP A 118 -0.40 11.08 -2.45
CA TRP A 118 0.85 11.07 -3.19
C TRP A 118 0.55 11.11 -4.68
N ARG A 119 1.18 12.07 -5.38
CA ARG A 119 1.17 12.17 -6.84
C ARG A 119 2.44 11.57 -7.39
N LEU A 120 2.28 10.65 -8.35
CA LEU A 120 3.38 9.97 -9.01
C LEU A 120 3.17 9.92 -10.52
N ASN A 121 4.27 9.94 -11.27
CA ASN A 121 4.32 9.61 -12.68
C ASN A 121 4.73 8.16 -12.85
N ALA A 122 3.80 7.30 -13.27
CA ALA A 122 4.08 5.90 -13.58
C ALA A 122 4.11 5.68 -15.10
N CYS A 123 5.31 5.58 -15.67
CA CYS A 123 5.50 5.36 -17.11
C CYS A 123 4.74 6.36 -18.00
N GLY A 124 4.93 7.65 -17.73
CA GLY A 124 4.32 8.75 -18.48
C GLY A 124 2.85 8.99 -18.15
N VAL A 125 2.31 8.30 -17.14
CA VAL A 125 0.92 8.43 -16.74
C VAL A 125 0.87 8.88 -15.29
N GLU A 126 0.20 10.00 -15.08
CA GLU A 126 0.01 10.54 -13.74
C GLU A 126 -0.98 9.68 -12.93
N ARG A 127 -0.65 9.49 -11.65
CA ARG A 127 -1.37 8.64 -10.71
C ARG A 127 -1.46 9.32 -9.35
N GLY A 128 -2.61 9.17 -8.71
CA GLY A 128 -2.83 9.57 -7.33
C GLY A 128 -3.01 8.35 -6.43
N TYR A 129 -2.33 8.34 -5.29
CA TYR A 129 -2.54 7.33 -4.25
C TYR A 129 -2.77 8.01 -2.91
N ARG A 130 -3.83 7.60 -2.22
CA ARG A 130 -4.01 7.88 -0.81
C ARG A 130 -3.20 6.87 -0.01
N VAL A 131 -2.26 7.36 0.76
CA VAL A 131 -1.44 6.60 1.71
C VAL A 131 -1.90 7.01 3.10
N PHE A 132 -2.46 6.08 3.86
CA PHE A 132 -3.10 6.39 5.13
C PHE A 132 -3.02 5.21 6.09
N ASN A 133 -3.24 5.43 7.39
CA ASN A 133 -3.51 4.33 8.30
C ASN A 133 -5.01 4.31 8.64
N PRO A 134 -5.76 3.21 8.46
CA PRO A 134 -7.16 3.17 8.84
C PRO A 134 -7.36 3.45 10.33
N GLN A 135 -8.42 4.14 10.74
CA GLN A 135 -8.63 4.53 12.14
C GLN A 135 -8.65 3.33 13.11
N SER A 136 -9.02 2.13 12.63
CA SER A 136 -9.07 0.89 13.40
C SER A 136 -7.75 0.12 13.45
N THR A 137 -6.72 0.53 12.70
CA THR A 137 -5.45 -0.21 12.58
C THR A 137 -4.24 0.73 12.59
N MET A 138 -3.09 0.20 13.01
CA MET A 138 -1.80 0.89 12.84
C MET A 138 -1.14 0.55 11.50
N GLU A 139 -1.78 -0.30 10.70
CA GLU A 139 -1.28 -0.75 9.40
C GLU A 139 -1.43 0.35 8.34
N LEU A 140 -0.43 0.45 7.47
CA LEU A 140 -0.45 1.33 6.32
C LEU A 140 -1.37 0.75 5.23
N ALA A 141 -2.20 1.59 4.65
CA ALA A 141 -3.09 1.28 3.55
C ALA A 141 -2.81 2.23 2.38
N ILE A 142 -2.91 1.70 1.16
CA ILE A 142 -2.62 2.41 -0.08
C ILE A 142 -3.78 2.20 -1.05
N ASP A 143 -4.55 3.26 -1.30
CA ASP A 143 -5.66 3.26 -2.25
C ASP A 143 -5.34 4.16 -3.43
N GLU A 144 -5.64 3.71 -4.64
CA GLU A 144 -5.58 4.58 -5.81
C GLU A 144 -6.77 5.54 -5.81
N ALA A 145 -6.51 6.81 -6.11
CA ALA A 145 -7.52 7.84 -6.11
C ALA A 145 -7.35 8.79 -7.30
N PRO A 146 -8.45 9.36 -7.82
CA PRO A 146 -8.40 10.30 -8.93
C PRO A 146 -7.64 11.57 -8.55
N LEU A 147 -6.87 12.10 -9.49
CA LEU A 147 -6.18 13.37 -9.35
C LEU A 147 -7.19 14.52 -9.27
N GLN A 148 -6.93 15.51 -8.41
CA GLN A 148 -7.79 16.69 -8.32
C GLN A 148 -7.76 17.46 -9.66
N GLY A 149 -8.94 17.85 -10.15
CA GLY A 149 -9.07 18.54 -11.45
C GLY A 149 -9.15 17.63 -12.67
N ALA A 150 -9.04 16.30 -12.52
CA ALA A 150 -9.43 15.36 -13.57
C ALA A 150 -10.97 15.31 -13.65
N THR A 151 -11.59 16.34 -14.25
CA THR A 151 -12.98 16.25 -14.69
C THR A 151 -13.10 15.02 -15.58
N ARG A 152 -13.85 14.00 -15.12
CA ARG A 152 -14.34 12.94 -15.98
C ARG A 152 -15.20 13.62 -17.04
N ASN A 153 -14.64 13.83 -18.23
CA ASN A 153 -15.49 14.10 -19.37
C ASN A 153 -16.39 12.86 -19.53
N PRO A 154 -17.72 13.04 -19.49
CA PRO A 154 -18.68 11.94 -19.55
C PRO A 154 -18.59 11.16 -20.87
#